data_AF-A0A968A411-F1
#
_entry.id   AF-A0A968A411-F1
#
_cell.length_a   1.000
_cell.length_b   1.000
_cell.length_c   1.000
_cell.angle_alpha   90.00
_cell.angle_beta   90.00
_cell.angle_gamma   90.00
#
_symmetry.space_group_name_H-M   'P 1'
#
loop_
_entity.id
_entity.type
_entity.pdbx_description
1 polymer ?
#
loop_
_entity_poly.entity_id
_entity_poly.type
_entity_poly.pdbx_seq_one_letter_code
_entity_poly.pdbx_strand_id
1 'polypeptide(L)'
;VLVLDDYHLIDNQGIHEAISLLVDHLPKPMHLIIATRADPPLPLARLRARRELLELRPLDLRFKLPESATFFNELMNLNLSTTEISKLLRLTEGWVTGLQLVALAVQGHEDKARFIESFTGHHRYILNYLADEVFARQSESMQHFLLQTVILDRLSGDLCDAVTTQKGGQRLLETLEQANLFVIPLDDEQRWYRYHH
;
A
#
# COMPACT_ATOMS: atom_id res chain seq x y z
N VAL A 1 1.56 22.83 13.70
CA VAL A 1 1.21 21.58 12.98
C VAL A 1 1.62 20.42 13.86
N LEU A 2 0.72 19.48 14.13
CA LEU A 2 1.00 18.23 14.83
C LEU A 2 0.88 17.10 13.81
N VAL A 3 1.92 16.28 13.71
CA VAL A 3 1.95 15.12 12.81
C VAL A 3 2.02 13.87 13.67
N LEU A 4 1.09 12.95 13.46
CA LEU A 4 1.11 11.62 14.04
C LEU A 4 1.45 10.64 12.92
N ASP A 5 2.64 10.06 12.99
CA ASP A 5 3.09 9.06 12.03
C ASP A 5 2.85 7.65 12.57
N ASP A 6 2.65 6.69 11.67
CA ASP A 6 2.35 5.29 11.97
C ASP A 6 1.20 5.10 13.00
N TYR A 7 0.13 5.89 12.90
CA TYR A 7 -0.95 5.88 13.89
C TYR A 7 -1.66 4.53 14.08
N HIS A 8 -1.66 3.69 13.04
CA HIS A 8 -2.14 2.30 13.08
C HIS A 8 -1.44 1.41 14.13
N LEU A 9 -0.29 1.81 14.69
CA LEU A 9 0.39 1.09 15.78
C LEU A 9 -0.24 1.35 17.16
N ILE A 10 -1.15 2.31 17.26
CA ILE A 10 -1.86 2.61 18.50
C ILE A 10 -3.10 1.71 18.56
N ASP A 11 -3.09 0.76 19.49
CA ASP A 11 -4.25 -0.10 19.79
C ASP A 11 -5.05 0.37 21.03
N ASN A 12 -4.57 1.43 21.70
CA ASN A 12 -5.18 1.90 22.94
C ASN A 12 -6.40 2.76 22.66
N GLN A 13 -7.57 2.24 23.01
CA GLN A 13 -8.86 2.92 22.83
C GLN A 13 -8.93 4.31 23.48
N GLY A 14 -8.34 4.49 24.66
CA GLY A 14 -8.32 5.79 25.35
C GLY A 14 -7.53 6.85 24.59
N ILE A 15 -6.48 6.45 23.86
CA ILE A 15 -5.73 7.37 22.99
C ILE A 15 -6.60 7.79 21.80
N HIS A 16 -7.34 6.86 21.18
CA HIS A 16 -8.24 7.19 20.08
C HIS A 16 -9.35 8.17 20.51
N GLU A 17 -9.92 7.95 21.70
CA GLU A 17 -10.91 8.87 22.29
C GLU A 17 -10.32 10.26 22.53
N ALA A 18 -9.10 10.34 23.06
CA ALA A 18 -8.40 11.62 23.27
C ALA A 18 -8.13 12.35 21.95
N ILE A 19 -7.71 11.65 20.90
CA ILE A 19 -7.50 12.23 19.57
C ILE A 19 -8.83 12.68 18.96
N SER A 20 -9.90 11.91 19.10
CA SER A 20 -11.23 12.33 18.64
C SER A 20 -11.68 13.61 19.36
N LEU A 21 -11.44 13.72 20.67
CA LEU A 21 -11.77 14.92 21.44
C LEU A 21 -10.93 16.13 21.00
N LEU A 22 -9.64 15.91 20.70
CA LEU A 22 -8.75 16.94 20.17
C LEU A 22 -9.24 17.45 18.80
N VAL A 23 -9.68 16.55 17.92
CA VAL A 23 -10.24 16.93 16.60
C VAL A 23 -11.51 17.76 16.76
N ASP A 24 -12.40 17.39 17.69
CA ASP A 24 -13.65 18.11 17.94
C ASP A 24 -13.43 19.52 18.55
N HIS A 25 -12.28 19.75 19.18
CA HIS A 25 -11.93 21.01 19.86
C HIS A 25 -10.63 21.64 19.33
N LEU A 26 -10.28 21.34 18.08
CA LEU A 26 -9.01 21.75 17.49
C LEU A 26 -8.89 23.29 17.50
N PRO A 27 -7.84 23.87 18.11
CA PRO A 27 -7.63 25.31 18.05
C PRO A 27 -7.41 25.76 16.60
N LYS A 28 -7.99 26.89 16.19
CA LYS A 28 -7.81 27.46 14.82
C LYS A 28 -6.36 27.51 14.29
N PRO A 29 -5.32 27.83 15.08
CA PRO A 29 -3.95 27.83 14.55
C PRO A 29 -3.33 26.44 14.40
N MET A 30 -3.99 25.38 14.87
CA MET A 30 -3.48 24.03 14.82
C MET A 30 -3.94 23.30 13.57
N HIS A 31 -3.05 22.51 12.98
CA HIS A 31 -3.36 21.54 11.93
C HIS A 31 -2.86 20.18 12.41
N LEU A 32 -3.73 19.18 12.38
CA LEU A 32 -3.41 17.79 12.69
C LEU A 32 -3.28 17.01 11.40
N ILE A 33 -2.16 16.31 11.23
CA ILE A 33 -1.91 15.39 10.12
C ILE A 33 -1.71 14.00 10.74
N ILE A 34 -2.43 13.00 10.22
CA ILE A 34 -2.30 11.61 10.65
C ILE A 34 -1.87 10.79 9.44
N ALA A 35 -0.69 10.18 9.53
CA ALA A 35 -0.22 9.17 8.59
C ALA A 35 -0.45 7.79 9.20
N THR A 36 -1.08 6.90 8.44
CA THR A 36 -1.58 5.62 8.94
C THR A 36 -1.80 4.65 7.78
N ARG A 37 -1.65 3.35 8.06
CA ARG A 37 -1.89 2.28 7.09
C ARG A 37 -3.34 1.84 7.00
N ALA A 38 -4.11 2.09 8.06
CA ALA A 38 -5.53 1.76 8.15
C ALA A 38 -6.32 2.97 8.63
N ASP A 39 -7.60 3.01 8.28
CA ASP A 39 -8.50 4.05 8.76
C ASP A 39 -8.53 4.05 10.29
N PRO A 40 -8.14 5.15 10.95
CA PRO A 40 -8.13 5.21 12.39
C PRO A 40 -9.58 5.19 12.90
N PRO A 41 -9.84 4.69 14.12
CA PRO A 41 -11.17 4.64 14.72
C PRO A 41 -11.63 6.03 15.19
N LEU A 42 -11.68 6.97 14.25
CA LEU A 42 -12.12 8.34 14.39
C LEU A 42 -13.43 8.53 13.61
N PRO A 43 -14.23 9.56 13.91
CA PRO A 43 -15.50 9.82 13.22
C PRO A 43 -15.28 10.41 11.81
N LEU A 44 -14.51 9.73 10.95
CA LEU A 44 -14.08 10.21 9.63
C LEU A 44 -15.26 10.58 8.72
N ALA A 45 -16.33 9.78 8.72
CA ALA A 45 -17.53 10.06 7.93
C ALA A 45 -18.18 11.41 8.31
N ARG A 46 -18.17 11.76 9.60
CA ARG A 46 -18.69 13.04 10.11
C ARG A 46 -17.83 14.20 9.61
N LEU A 47 -16.51 14.08 9.70
CA LEU A 47 -15.57 15.10 9.25
C LEU A 47 -15.65 15.29 7.72
N ARG A 48 -15.77 14.19 6.97
CA ARG A 48 -15.96 14.19 5.52
C ARG A 48 -17.24 14.94 5.12
N ALA A 49 -18.37 14.65 5.77
CA ALA A 49 -19.63 15.34 5.51
C ALA A 49 -19.57 16.85 5.77
N ARG A 50 -18.75 17.27 6.75
CA ARG A 50 -18.53 18.68 7.09
C ARG A 50 -17.45 19.37 6.25
N ARG A 51 -16.75 18.64 5.37
CA ARG A 51 -15.56 19.12 4.64
C ARG A 51 -14.44 19.60 5.56
N GLU A 52 -14.32 18.97 6.73
CA GLU A 52 -13.29 19.22 7.75
C GLU A 52 -12.12 18.23 7.63
N LEU A 53 -12.14 17.36 6.61
CA LEU A 53 -11.16 16.31 6.39
C LEU A 53 -10.61 16.40 4.96
N LEU A 54 -9.28 16.40 4.85
CA LEU A 54 -8.55 16.10 3.62
C LEU A 54 -7.99 14.69 3.76
N GLU A 55 -8.27 13.83 2.77
CA GLU A 55 -7.78 12.46 2.73
C GLU A 55 -6.89 12.28 1.51
N LEU A 56 -5.70 11.72 1.72
CA LEU A 56 -4.84 11.25 0.65
C LEU A 56 -4.82 9.73 0.72
N ARG A 57 -5.37 9.08 -0.30
CA ARG A 57 -5.51 7.63 -0.39
C ARG A 57 -4.41 7.04 -1.27
N PRO A 58 -4.20 5.70 -1.27
CA PRO A 58 -3.19 5.07 -2.10
C PRO A 58 -3.27 5.48 -3.59
N LEU A 59 -4.48 5.68 -4.13
CA LEU A 59 -4.67 6.13 -5.52
C LEU A 59 -4.17 7.56 -5.76
N ASP A 60 -4.23 8.44 -4.76
CA ASP A 60 -3.74 9.82 -4.84
C ASP A 60 -2.21 9.88 -4.75
N LEU A 61 -1.60 8.92 -4.05
CA LEU A 61 -0.16 8.83 -3.83
C LEU A 61 0.58 8.06 -4.95
N ARG A 62 -0.15 7.35 -5.82
CA ARG A 62 0.45 6.65 -6.96
C ARG A 62 1.05 7.65 -7.93
N PHE A 63 2.33 7.48 -8.23
CA PHE A 63 2.98 8.28 -9.24
C PHE A 63 2.33 8.04 -10.60
N LYS A 64 2.08 9.12 -11.31
CA LYS A 64 1.68 9.14 -12.71
C LYS A 64 2.91 9.11 -13.60
N LEU A 65 2.70 8.95 -14.90
CA LEU A 65 3.80 8.91 -15.88
C LEU A 65 4.71 10.16 -15.81
N PRO A 66 4.19 11.40 -15.72
CA PRO A 66 5.06 12.58 -15.61
C PRO A 66 5.88 12.59 -14.32
N GLU A 67 5.26 12.26 -13.19
CA GLU A 67 5.93 12.21 -11.87
C GLU A 67 7.01 11.11 -11.85
N SER A 68 6.72 9.96 -12.47
CA SER A 68 7.68 8.87 -12.63
C SER A 68 8.85 9.24 -13.53
N ALA A 69 8.60 10.00 -14.60
CA ALA A 69 9.66 10.48 -15.49
C ALA A 69 10.59 11.45 -14.76
N THR A 70 10.04 12.43 -14.03
CA THR A 70 10.82 13.33 -13.18
C THR A 70 11.59 12.55 -12.12
N PHE A 71 10.96 11.58 -11.45
CA PHE A 71 11.63 10.74 -10.47
C PHE A 71 12.81 9.96 -11.05
N PHE A 72 12.61 9.22 -12.14
CA PHE A 72 13.68 8.38 -12.70
C PHE A 72 14.79 9.20 -13.37
N ASN A 73 14.45 10.26 -14.09
CA ASN A 73 15.42 10.95 -14.94
C ASN A 73 16.02 12.19 -14.28
N GLU A 74 15.25 12.95 -13.51
CA GLU A 74 15.76 14.18 -12.87
C GLU A 74 16.35 13.88 -11.49
N LEU A 75 15.68 13.06 -10.67
CA LEU A 75 16.15 12.75 -9.31
C LEU A 75 17.14 11.59 -9.29
N MET A 76 16.85 10.49 -10.01
CA MET A 76 17.68 9.28 -10.00
C MET A 76 18.71 9.21 -11.13
N ASN A 77 18.70 10.19 -12.05
CA ASN A 77 19.60 10.34 -13.19
C ASN A 77 19.74 9.05 -14.05
N LEU A 78 18.62 8.37 -14.28
CA LEU A 78 18.64 7.11 -15.01
C LEU A 78 18.59 7.26 -16.53
N ASN A 79 18.10 8.39 -17.04
CA ASN A 79 17.93 8.68 -18.47
C ASN A 79 17.13 7.60 -19.20
N LEU A 80 16.05 7.13 -18.59
CA LEU A 80 15.12 6.15 -19.15
C LEU A 80 14.20 6.79 -20.18
N SER A 81 13.90 6.05 -21.23
CA SER A 81 12.88 6.39 -22.22
C SER A 81 11.47 6.31 -21.62
N THR A 82 10.52 7.02 -22.24
CA THR A 82 9.10 6.97 -21.85
C THR A 82 8.53 5.55 -21.88
N THR A 83 8.99 4.72 -22.82
CA THR A 83 8.57 3.31 -22.95
C THR A 83 9.05 2.46 -21.77
N GLU A 84 10.29 2.66 -21.33
CA GLU A 84 10.83 1.98 -20.15
C GLU A 84 10.13 2.42 -18.87
N ILE A 85 9.93 3.73 -18.70
CA ILE A 85 9.21 4.29 -17.56
C ILE A 85 7.78 3.75 -17.52
N SER A 86 7.08 3.71 -18.66
CA SER A 86 5.71 3.17 -18.74
C SER A 86 5.66 1.69 -18.37
N LYS A 87 6.68 0.91 -18.73
CA LYS A 87 6.79 -0.49 -18.33
C LYS A 87 6.99 -0.62 -16.82
N LEU A 88 7.94 0.13 -16.24
CA LEU A 88 8.21 0.10 -14.81
C LEU A 88 6.99 0.57 -14.01
N LEU A 89 6.32 1.63 -14.46
CA LEU A 89 5.11 2.16 -13.86
C LEU A 89 3.96 1.14 -13.85
N ARG A 90 3.80 0.36 -14.93
CA ARG A 90 2.80 -0.71 -14.99
C ARG A 90 3.14 -1.84 -14.01
N LEU A 91 4.42 -2.18 -13.87
CA LEU A 91 4.87 -3.26 -12.98
C LEU A 91 4.81 -2.87 -11.50
N THR A 92 4.99 -1.59 -11.17
CA THR A 92 4.88 -1.10 -9.79
C THR A 92 3.50 -0.54 -9.46
N GLU A 93 2.59 -0.49 -10.44
CA GLU A 93 1.28 0.19 -10.34
C GLU A 93 1.36 1.64 -9.79
N GLY A 94 2.49 2.33 -9.98
CA GLY A 94 2.73 3.68 -9.45
C GLY A 94 3.14 3.73 -7.98
N TRP A 95 3.39 2.58 -7.34
CA TRP A 95 3.84 2.53 -5.96
C TRP A 95 5.24 3.13 -5.81
N VAL A 96 5.33 4.23 -5.06
CA VAL A 96 6.57 5.02 -4.92
C VAL A 96 7.73 4.19 -4.40
N THR A 97 7.52 3.38 -3.36
CA THR A 97 8.56 2.49 -2.82
C THR A 97 9.00 1.45 -3.86
N GLY A 98 8.05 0.88 -4.61
CA GLY A 98 8.34 -0.02 -5.72
C GLY A 98 9.21 0.66 -6.79
N LEU A 99 8.83 1.87 -7.22
CA LEU A 99 9.60 2.67 -8.18
C LEU A 99 11.01 2.97 -7.67
N GLN A 100 11.17 3.26 -6.38
CA GLN A 100 12.47 3.50 -5.76
C GLN A 100 13.35 2.25 -5.73
N LEU A 101 12.79 1.11 -5.35
CA LEU A 101 13.52 -0.16 -5.35
C LEU A 101 13.95 -0.57 -6.78
N VAL A 102 13.08 -0.34 -7.77
CA VAL A 102 13.42 -0.49 -9.19
C VAL A 102 14.56 0.43 -9.58
N ALA A 103 14.47 1.72 -9.23
CA ALA A 103 15.51 2.70 -9.57
C ALA A 103 16.88 2.29 -9.02
N LEU A 104 16.93 1.86 -7.75
CA LEU A 104 18.15 1.37 -7.11
C LEU A 104 18.71 0.13 -7.79
N ALA A 105 17.83 -0.79 -8.24
CA ALA A 105 18.26 -1.97 -8.98
C ALA A 105 18.84 -1.61 -10.37
N VAL A 106 18.23 -0.67 -11.08
CA VAL A 106 18.68 -0.20 -12.40
C VAL A 106 20.01 0.55 -12.33
N GLN A 107 20.26 1.34 -11.28
CA GLN A 107 21.52 2.09 -11.12
C GLN A 107 22.77 1.19 -11.12
N GLY A 108 22.64 -0.09 -10.74
CA GLY A 108 23.75 -1.04 -10.70
C GLY A 108 24.11 -1.70 -12.04
N HIS A 109 23.42 -1.39 -13.13
CA HIS A 109 23.62 -2.04 -14.44
C HIS A 109 24.03 -1.03 -15.53
N GLU A 110 25.05 -1.39 -16.33
CA GLU A 110 25.48 -0.59 -17.48
C GLU A 110 24.44 -0.57 -18.62
N ASP A 111 23.82 -1.72 -18.89
CA ASP A 111 22.74 -1.87 -19.88
C ASP A 111 21.36 -1.87 -19.19
N LYS A 112 20.87 -0.65 -18.94
CA LYS A 112 19.58 -0.40 -18.26
C LYS A 112 18.39 -0.90 -19.07
N ALA A 113 18.44 -0.77 -20.40
CA ALA A 113 17.35 -1.15 -21.28
C ALA A 113 17.11 -2.66 -21.23
N ARG A 114 18.17 -3.46 -21.37
CA ARG A 114 18.10 -4.91 -21.27
C ARG A 114 17.63 -5.38 -19.89
N PHE A 115 18.09 -4.72 -18.83
CA PHE A 115 17.63 -5.00 -17.47
C PHE A 115 16.12 -4.78 -17.31
N ILE A 116 15.62 -3.64 -17.78
CA ILE A 116 14.20 -3.30 -17.74
C ILE A 116 13.38 -4.24 -18.63
N GLU A 117 13.92 -4.67 -19.78
CA GLU A 117 13.31 -5.70 -20.62
C GLU A 117 13.15 -7.04 -19.88
N SER A 118 14.17 -7.47 -19.14
CA SER A 118 14.12 -8.67 -18.30
C SER A 118 13.36 -8.49 -16.98
N PHE A 119 12.92 -7.28 -16.64
CA PHE A 119 12.27 -6.99 -15.37
C PHE A 119 10.85 -7.59 -15.36
N THR A 120 10.67 -8.68 -14.60
CA THR A 120 9.42 -9.44 -14.45
C THR A 120 8.79 -9.29 -13.06
N GLY A 121 9.19 -8.30 -12.27
CA GLY A 121 8.72 -8.11 -10.89
C GLY A 121 9.44 -9.00 -9.84
N HIS A 122 10.16 -10.04 -10.25
CA HIS A 122 10.85 -11.00 -9.37
C HIS A 122 12.24 -10.53 -8.91
N HIS A 123 12.49 -9.22 -8.85
CA HIS A 123 13.82 -8.71 -8.52
C HIS A 123 14.09 -8.77 -7.02
N ARG A 124 15.27 -9.29 -6.65
CA ARG A 124 15.71 -9.53 -5.26
C ARG A 124 15.45 -8.36 -4.31
N TYR A 125 15.59 -7.11 -4.75
CA TYR A 125 15.34 -5.94 -3.90
C TYR A 125 13.87 -5.73 -3.53
N ILE A 126 12.94 -5.96 -4.48
CA ILE A 126 11.50 -5.91 -4.22
C ILE A 126 11.11 -7.09 -3.34
N LEU A 127 11.59 -8.30 -3.67
CA LEU A 127 11.32 -9.49 -2.88
C LEU A 127 11.83 -9.36 -1.44
N ASN A 128 13.05 -8.86 -1.22
CA ASN A 128 13.59 -8.66 0.12
C ASN A 128 12.79 -7.62 0.91
N TYR A 129 12.40 -6.49 0.29
CA TYR A 129 11.57 -5.52 0.98
C TYR A 129 10.19 -6.09 1.34
N LEU A 130 9.52 -6.75 0.39
CA LEU A 130 8.23 -7.39 0.65
C LEU A 130 8.36 -8.48 1.72
N ALA A 131 9.45 -9.24 1.75
CA ALA A 131 9.72 -10.26 2.75
C ALA A 131 9.99 -9.65 4.14
N ASP A 132 10.96 -8.74 4.26
CA ASP A 132 11.49 -8.29 5.54
C ASP A 132 10.64 -7.19 6.18
N GLU A 133 10.09 -6.27 5.37
CA GLU A 133 9.41 -5.07 5.88
C GLU A 133 7.88 -5.19 5.88
N VAL A 134 7.32 -6.07 5.04
CA VAL A 134 5.86 -6.20 4.88
C VAL A 134 5.37 -7.55 5.40
N PHE A 135 5.92 -8.65 4.88
CA PHE A 135 5.48 -10.00 5.20
C PHE A 135 5.92 -10.45 6.60
N ALA A 136 7.20 -10.27 6.96
CA ALA A 136 7.74 -10.66 8.26
C ALA A 136 7.10 -9.91 9.45
N ARG A 137 6.50 -8.75 9.20
CA ARG A 137 5.76 -7.97 10.22
C ARG A 137 4.32 -8.47 10.43
N GLN A 138 3.83 -9.39 9.61
CA GLN A 138 2.50 -9.97 9.78
C GLN A 138 2.49 -11.03 10.87
N SER A 139 1.31 -11.25 11.48
CA SER A 139 1.11 -12.39 12.37
C SER A 139 1.32 -13.72 11.63
N GLU A 140 1.72 -14.76 12.35
CA GLU A 140 1.97 -16.10 11.78
C GLU A 140 0.75 -16.63 11.01
N SER A 141 -0.46 -16.41 11.53
CA SER A 141 -1.70 -16.79 10.87
C SER A 141 -1.90 -16.08 9.52
N MET A 142 -1.52 -14.80 9.44
CA MET A 142 -1.64 -14.02 8.22
C MET A 142 -0.59 -14.41 7.19
N GLN A 143 0.65 -14.68 7.63
CA GLN A 143 1.70 -15.20 6.77
C GLN A 143 1.28 -16.54 6.12
N HIS A 144 0.74 -17.46 6.93
CA HIS A 144 0.26 -18.74 6.44
C HIS A 144 -0.90 -18.60 5.45
N PHE A 145 -1.85 -17.72 5.73
CA PHE A 145 -2.96 -17.40 4.83
C PHE A 145 -2.44 -16.94 3.46
N LEU A 146 -1.59 -15.91 3.44
CA LEU A 146 -1.01 -15.35 2.21
C LEU A 146 -0.29 -16.41 1.37
N LEU A 147 0.52 -17.27 2.00
CA LEU A 147 1.25 -18.33 1.31
C LEU A 147 0.33 -19.42 0.72
N GLN A 148 -0.78 -19.74 1.39
CA GLN A 148 -1.72 -20.75 0.89
C GLN A 148 -2.57 -20.24 -0.27
N THR A 149 -2.92 -18.95 -0.27
CA THR A 149 -3.82 -18.38 -1.26
C THR A 149 -3.11 -17.71 -2.45
N VAL A 150 -1.77 -17.61 -2.44
CA VAL A 150 -0.96 -16.99 -3.52
C VAL A 150 -1.18 -17.62 -4.91
N ILE A 151 -1.65 -18.87 -4.95
CA ILE A 151 -1.96 -19.59 -6.20
C ILE A 151 -3.23 -19.12 -6.89
N LEU A 152 -4.01 -18.23 -6.25
CA LEU A 152 -5.30 -17.76 -6.74
C LEU A 152 -5.16 -16.43 -7.48
N ASP A 153 -5.64 -16.38 -8.72
CA ASP A 153 -5.72 -15.14 -9.50
C ASP A 153 -6.76 -14.16 -8.94
N ARG A 154 -7.80 -14.69 -8.31
CA ARG A 154 -8.88 -13.95 -7.64
C ARG A 154 -9.23 -14.63 -6.33
N LEU A 155 -9.51 -13.83 -5.32
CA LEU A 155 -9.81 -14.27 -3.97
C LEU A 155 -11.23 -13.84 -3.58
N SER A 156 -11.94 -14.74 -2.92
CA SER A 156 -13.15 -14.45 -2.16
C SER A 156 -13.08 -15.21 -0.84
N GLY A 157 -13.86 -14.79 0.17
CA GLY A 157 -13.85 -15.46 1.46
C GLY A 157 -14.08 -16.97 1.38
N ASP A 158 -15.10 -17.39 0.64
CA ASP A 158 -15.45 -18.80 0.49
C ASP A 158 -14.37 -19.60 -0.23
N LEU A 159 -13.70 -19.01 -1.23
CA LEU A 159 -12.61 -19.66 -1.96
C LEU A 159 -11.37 -19.80 -1.08
N CYS A 160 -11.06 -18.77 -0.29
CA CYS A 160 -9.95 -18.82 0.65
C CYS A 160 -10.20 -19.86 1.75
N ASP A 161 -11.43 -19.96 2.26
CA ASP A 161 -11.81 -21.00 3.24
C ASP A 161 -11.64 -22.41 2.65
N ALA A 162 -12.04 -22.61 1.40
CA ALA A 162 -11.88 -23.89 0.71
C ALA A 162 -10.41 -24.29 0.51
N VAL A 163 -9.54 -23.33 0.16
CA VAL A 163 -8.10 -23.58 -0.09
C VAL A 163 -7.31 -23.74 1.20
N THR A 164 -7.57 -22.90 2.20
CA THR A 164 -6.86 -22.92 3.48
C THR A 164 -7.35 -24.04 4.40
N THR A 165 -8.53 -24.62 4.12
CA THR A 165 -9.29 -25.53 5.00
C THR A 165 -9.62 -24.93 6.37
N GLN A 166 -9.60 -23.60 6.45
CA GLN A 166 -9.94 -22.82 7.64
C GLN A 166 -11.20 -21.98 7.36
N LYS A 167 -11.74 -21.35 8.40
CA LYS A 167 -12.86 -20.41 8.26
C LYS A 167 -12.39 -18.98 8.51
N GLY A 168 -13.07 -18.03 7.88
CA GLY A 168 -12.86 -16.61 8.14
C GLY A 168 -11.94 -15.92 7.13
N GLY A 169 -11.76 -16.51 5.95
CA GLY A 169 -11.04 -15.95 4.83
C GLY A 169 -11.56 -14.58 4.43
N GLN A 170 -12.88 -14.35 4.48
CA GLN A 170 -13.45 -13.02 4.21
C GLN A 170 -12.91 -11.97 5.19
N ARG A 171 -12.93 -12.28 6.50
CA ARG A 171 -12.41 -11.38 7.53
C ARG A 171 -10.91 -11.13 7.37
N LEU A 172 -10.14 -12.15 6.96
CA LEU A 172 -8.71 -12.00 6.68
C LEU A 172 -8.46 -11.11 5.45
N LEU A 173 -9.25 -11.23 4.39
CA LEU A 173 -9.20 -10.36 3.22
C LEU A 173 -9.54 -8.91 3.57
N GLU A 174 -10.60 -8.69 4.36
CA GLU A 174 -10.97 -7.37 4.86
C GLU A 174 -9.86 -6.77 5.75
N THR A 175 -9.20 -7.60 6.58
CA THR A 175 -8.06 -7.15 7.39
C THR A 175 -6.88 -6.74 6.52
N LEU A 176 -6.55 -7.52 5.48
CA LEU A 176 -5.51 -7.21 4.52
C LEU A 176 -5.81 -5.92 3.75
N GLU A 177 -7.06 -5.75 3.29
CA GLU A 177 -7.52 -4.55 2.62
C GLU A 177 -7.42 -3.32 3.53
N GLN A 178 -7.93 -3.40 4.76
CA GLN A 178 -7.89 -2.30 5.72
C GLN A 178 -6.45 -1.89 6.05
N ALA A 179 -5.53 -2.84 6.11
CA ALA A 179 -4.11 -2.58 6.31
C ALA A 179 -3.39 -2.11 5.02
N ASN A 180 -4.09 -2.05 3.88
CA ASN A 180 -3.54 -1.79 2.55
C ASN A 180 -2.40 -2.77 2.18
N LEU A 181 -2.57 -4.05 2.51
CA LEU A 181 -1.58 -5.11 2.36
C LEU A 181 -1.97 -6.10 1.27
N PHE A 182 -1.15 -6.16 0.22
CA PHE A 182 -1.13 -7.19 -0.83
C PHE A 182 -2.40 -7.39 -1.65
N VAL A 183 -3.59 -6.98 -1.20
CA VAL A 183 -4.86 -7.22 -1.88
C VAL A 183 -5.49 -5.92 -2.39
N ILE A 184 -6.20 -6.03 -3.51
CA ILE A 184 -6.99 -4.95 -4.10
C ILE A 184 -8.43 -5.46 -4.28
N PRO A 185 -9.45 -4.73 -3.80
CA PRO A 185 -10.84 -5.07 -4.10
C PRO A 185 -11.13 -4.92 -5.59
N LEU A 186 -11.92 -5.84 -6.13
CA LEU A 186 -12.36 -5.88 -7.52
C LEU A 186 -13.80 -5.41 -7.70
N ASP A 187 -14.53 -5.23 -6.60
CA ASP A 187 -15.92 -4.77 -6.57
C ASP A 187 -16.18 -3.83 -5.39
N ASP A 188 -17.30 -3.10 -5.49
CA ASP A 188 -17.76 -2.18 -4.44
C ASP A 188 -18.34 -2.92 -3.21
N GLU A 189 -18.67 -4.20 -3.38
CA GLU A 189 -19.22 -5.06 -2.32
C GLU A 189 -18.14 -5.75 -1.47
N GLN A 190 -16.86 -5.52 -1.78
CA GLN A 190 -15.71 -6.12 -1.08
C GLN A 190 -15.78 -7.66 -1.01
N ARG A 191 -16.30 -8.29 -2.06
CA ARG A 191 -16.44 -9.76 -2.15
C ARG A 191 -15.30 -10.40 -2.91
N TRP A 192 -14.80 -9.71 -3.93
CA TRP A 192 -13.73 -10.19 -4.76
C TRP A 192 -12.49 -9.33 -4.61
N TYR A 193 -11.36 -9.99 -4.46
CA TYR A 193 -10.06 -9.38 -4.35
C TYR A 193 -9.09 -10.00 -5.36
N ARG A 194 -8.00 -9.31 -5.63
CA ARG A 194 -6.80 -9.89 -6.25
C ARG A 194 -5.57 -9.51 -5.45
N TYR A 195 -4.50 -10.29 -5.57
CA TYR A 195 -3.20 -9.81 -5.14
C TYR A 195 -2.70 -8.67 -6.05
N HIS A 196 -1.88 -7.78 -5.48
CA HIS A 196 -0.99 -6.92 -6.23
C HIS A 196 -0.01 -7.79 -7.03
N HIS A 197 0.28 -7.39 -8.28
CA HIS A 197 1.24 -8.08 -9.14
C HIS A 197 2.69 -7.77 -8.78
#